data_AF-A0A352UMY8-F1
#
_entry.id   AF-A0A352UMY8-F1
#
_cell.length_a   1.000
_cell.length_b   1.000
_cell.length_c   1.000
_cell.angle_alpha   90.00
_cell.angle_beta   90.00
_cell.angle_gamma   90.00
#
_symmetry.space_group_name_H-M   'P 1'
#
loop_
_entity.id
_entity.type
_entity.pdbx_description
1 polymer ?
#
loop_
_entity_poly.entity_id
_entity_poly.type
_entity_poly.pdbx_seq_one_letter_code
_entity_poly.pdbx_strand_id
1 'polypeptide(L)' 'CFLADMGDFAAFNAVYAKYFTGKPARSCVAVKTLPKQVLVEVEAIARV' A
#
# COMPACT_ATOMS: atom_id res chain seq x y z
N CYS A 1 2.77 -3.43 -0.95
CA CYS A 1 1.48 -2.72 -1.02
C CYS A 1 0.68 -3.28 -2.19
N PHE A 2 -0.40 -3.98 -1.88
CA PHE A 2 -1.28 -4.58 -2.87
C PHE A 2 -2.53 -3.74 -2.98
N LEU A 3 -2.87 -3.27 -4.17
CA LEU A 3 -4.08 -2.49 -4.45
C LEU A 3 -5.07 -3.31 -5.27
N ALA A 4 -6.36 -3.14 -5.02
CA ALA A 4 -7.40 -3.71 -5.87
C ALA A 4 -7.47 -3.01 -7.25
N ASP A 5 -7.16 -1.71 -7.29
CA ASP A 5 -7.10 -0.90 -8.51
C ASP A 5 -5.88 0.04 -8.48
N MET A 6 -5.15 0.15 -9.60
CA MET A 6 -4.03 1.07 -9.74
C MET A 6 -4.48 2.53 -9.87
N GLY A 7 -5.75 2.79 -10.20
CA GLY A 7 -6.35 4.13 -10.17
C GLY A 7 -6.27 4.79 -8.78
N ASP A 8 -6.26 4.00 -7.71
CA ASP A 8 -6.20 4.47 -6.33
C ASP A 8 -4.78 4.84 -5.86
N PHE A 9 -3.75 4.67 -6.70
CA PHE A 9 -2.35 4.86 -6.31
C PHE A 9 -2.06 6.25 -5.75
N ALA A 10 -2.61 7.30 -6.36
CA ALA A 10 -2.40 8.67 -5.91
C ALA A 10 -3.04 8.92 -4.53
N ALA A 11 -4.26 8.44 -4.32
CA ALA A 11 -4.98 8.54 -3.05
C ALA A 11 -4.27 7.76 -1.94
N PHE A 12 -3.84 6.53 -2.23
CA PHE A 12 -3.06 5.71 -1.32
C PHE A 12 -1.76 6.41 -0.90
N ASN A 13 -1.02 7.00 -1.84
CA ASN A 13 0.23 7.69 -1.55
C ASN A 13 0.05 8.91 -0.64
N ALA A 14 -1.02 9.68 -0.84
CA ALA A 14 -1.33 10.83 0.00
C ALA A 14 -1.59 10.41 1.46
N VAL A 15 -2.22 9.25 1.68
CA VAL A 15 -2.41 8.69 3.02
C VAL A 15 -1.09 8.13 3.57
N TYR A 16 -0.38 7.33 2.78
CA TYR A 16 0.87 6.68 3.18
C TYR A 16 1.93 7.68 3.64
N ALA A 17 2.06 8.82 2.94
CA ALA A 17 3.01 9.87 3.25
C ALA A 17 2.76 10.58 4.59
N LYS A 18 1.53 10.53 5.12
CA LYS A 18 1.21 11.08 6.45
C LYS A 18 1.80 10.26 7.59
N TYR A 19 2.00 8.95 7.37
CA TYR A 19 2.46 8.01 8.38
C TYR A 19 3.95 7.67 8.25
N PHE A 20 4.46 7.51 7.02
CA PHE A 20 5.84 7.10 6.78
C PHE A 20 6.74 8.28 6.42
N THR A 21 7.37 8.89 7.42
CA THR A 21 8.35 9.98 7.22
C THR A 21 9.72 9.49 6.73
N GLY A 22 10.13 8.28 7.13
CA GLY A 22 11.41 7.67 6.75
C GLY A 22 11.47 7.04 5.36
N LYS A 23 10.37 7.08 4.58
CA LYS A 23 10.26 6.54 3.21
C LYS A 23 10.86 5.13 3.06
N PRO A 24 10.32 4.11 3.75
CA PRO A 24 10.83 2.75 3.64
C PRO A 24 10.74 2.24 2.20
N ALA A 25 11.67 1.36 1.83
CA ALA A 25 11.59 0.63 0.58
C ALA A 25 10.29 -0.18 0.54
N ARG A 26 9.59 -0.12 -0.59
CA ARG A 26 8.33 -0.85 -0.81
C ARG A 26 8.12 -1.15 -2.28
N SER A 27 7.34 -2.19 -2.54
CA SER A 27 6.75 -2.47 -3.85
C SER A 27 5.25 -2.18 -3.81
N CYS A 28 4.71 -1.61 -4.89
CA CYS A 28 3.27 -1.38 -5.03
C CYS A 28 2.77 -1.98 -6.34
N VAL A 29 1.81 -2.90 -6.25
CA VAL A 29 1.26 -3.64 -7.40
C VAL A 29 -0.26 -3.73 -7.30
N ALA A 30 -0.94 -3.73 -8.44
CA ALA A 30 -2.35 -4.06 -8.50
C ALA A 30 -2.52 -5.58 -8.60
N VAL A 31 -3.44 -6.13 -7.81
CA VAL A 31 -3.71 -7.58 -7.76
C VAL A 31 -5.17 -7.85 -8.09
N LYS A 32 -5.45 -9.04 -8.63
CA LYS A 32 -6.80 -9.41 -9.08
C LYS A 32 -7.82 -9.42 -7.93
N THR A 33 -7.43 -9.85 -6.74
CA THR A 33 -8.35 -10.01 -5.60
C THR A 33 -7.56 -9.97 -4.29
N LEU A 34 -8.13 -9.32 -3.27
CA LEU A 34 -7.62 -9.29 -1.91
C LEU A 34 -8.59 -10.02 -0.95
N PRO A 35 -8.08 -10.60 0.16
CA PRO A 35 -8.93 -11.20 1.18
C PRO A 35 -10.02 -10.24 1.65
N LYS A 36 -11.25 -10.74 1.82
CA LYS A 36 -12.43 -9.95 2.22
C LYS A 36 -12.80 -8.79 1.27
N GLN A 37 -12.32 -8.80 0.02
CA GLN A 37 -12.60 -7.76 -0.97
C GLN A 37 -12.18 -6.35 -0.51
N VAL A 38 -11.10 -6.25 0.25
CA VAL A 38 -10.55 -4.95 0.67
C VAL A 38 -9.89 -4.23 -0.51
N LEU A 39 -9.79 -2.90 -0.41
CA LEU A 39 -9.20 -2.06 -1.46
C LEU A 39 -7.67 -2.06 -1.45
N VAL A 40 -7.07 -2.27 -0.28
CA VAL A 40 -5.62 -2.21 -0.08
C VAL A 40 -5.16 -3.17 1.02
N GLU A 41 -3.99 -3.77 0.82
CA GLU A 41 -3.26 -4.53 1.83
C GLU A 41 -1.79 -4.05 1.89
N VAL A 42 -1.28 -3.87 3.12
CA VAL A 42 0.09 -3.38 3.36
C VAL A 42 0.82 -4.33 4.29
N GLU A 43 1.90 -4.90 3.78
CA GLU A 43 2.92 -5.62 4.55
C GLU A 43 4.13 -4.71 4.80
N ALA A 44 4.83 -4.94 5.91
CA ALA A 44 6.04 -4.19 6.28
C ALA A 44 7.06 -5.11 6.97
N ILE A 45 8.34 -4.86 6.70
CA ILE A 45 9.46 -5.45 7.44
C ILE A 45 10.08 -4.33 8.26
N ALA A 46 10.23 -4.54 9.56
CA ALA A 46 10.80 -3.57 10.49
C ALA A 46 11.93 -4.22 11.30
N ARG A 47 12.91 -3.40 11.71
CA ARG A 47 13.98 -3.77 12.63
C ARG A 47 13.76 -3.05 13.96
N VAL A 48 13.94 -3.78 15.06
CA VAL A 48 13.95 -3.26 16.44
C VAL A 48 15.36 -2.86 16.83
#